data_AF-A0A2N1S689-F1
#
_entry.id   AF-A0A2N1S689-F1
#
_cell.length_a   1.000
_cell.length_b   1.000
_cell.length_c   1.000
_cell.angle_alpha   90.00
_cell.angle_beta   90.00
_cell.angle_gamma   90.00
#
_symmetry.space_group_name_H-M   'P 1'
#
loop_
_entity.id
_entity.type
_entity.pdbx_description
1 polymer ?
#
loop_
_entity_poly.entity_id
_entity_poly.type
_entity_poly.pdbx_seq_one_letter_code
_entity_poly.pdbx_strand_id
1 'polypeptide(L)'
;MGRQRSQIEVVERQISVVDHDMEVLLAELGMHVLSLRQPVVTGDSATAYQPLVREKSVLDDLDARILHLQQIGQSLQDANTSIGTIRGKLSMHEQSLRVSYGRIGVIAWEEASSGVLSEAIRGILPKINEMQEKVAALRAEKDSANRRSRESGSLFRIPFKMHEYLVSKRLDKYARGHEEFFVDTGKAIAEALAIRHLASSSAVALDTEYHGLSQQIAAWKEELSLLQQQISEDKSRLEEVGVAGSVERKVIELQNSRKEQASLVSKLAVAYAKTICLQENPWKMVEVNAETLRCYDQIRRHERIRGQLEKRIDELRIESTIGELVLLIEQDEERIMHIRQMIDQYNRQIEEIQRSIIQNREKIGEMKRSLASSLEREE
;
A
#
# COMPACT_ATOMS: atom_id res chain seq x y z
N MET A 1 14.66 15.22 47.63
CA MET A 1 14.48 16.16 46.51
C MET A 1 14.55 15.51 45.12
N GLY A 2 15.73 15.29 44.51
CA GLY A 2 15.81 14.78 43.12
C GLY A 2 15.19 13.39 42.90
N ARG A 3 15.32 12.49 43.89
CA ARG A 3 14.76 11.13 43.84
C ARG A 3 13.22 11.10 43.84
N GLN A 4 12.57 11.97 44.62
CA GLN A 4 11.11 12.03 44.71
C GLN A 4 10.49 12.67 43.46
N ARG A 5 11.11 13.72 42.91
CA ARG A 5 10.70 14.30 41.61
C ARG A 5 10.79 13.26 40.50
N SER A 6 11.88 12.49 40.45
CA SER A 6 12.02 11.39 39.50
C SER A 6 10.96 10.30 39.69
N GLN A 7 10.56 9.99 40.92
CA GLN A 7 9.48 9.03 41.19
C GLN A 7 8.11 9.56 40.76
N ILE A 8 7.82 10.84 40.97
CA ILE A 8 6.57 11.48 40.49
C ILE A 8 6.50 11.39 38.97
N GLU A 9 7.58 11.74 38.26
CA GLU A 9 7.64 11.64 36.79
C GLU A 9 7.40 10.20 36.29
N VAL A 10 7.91 9.19 37.01
CA VAL A 10 7.68 7.78 36.65
C VAL A 10 6.20 7.42 36.79
N VAL A 11 5.55 7.84 37.87
CA VAL A 11 4.12 7.59 38.09
C VAL A 11 3.26 8.34 37.07
N GLU A 12 3.60 9.58 36.73
CA GLU A 12 2.91 10.36 35.68
C GLU A 12 3.00 9.67 34.31
N ARG A 13 4.15 9.07 33.97
CA ARG A 13 4.27 8.25 32.76
C ARG A 13 3.38 7.01 32.82
N GLN A 14 3.29 6.34 33.97
CA GLN A 14 2.39 5.19 34.13
C GLN A 14 0.92 5.59 33.97
N ILE A 15 0.50 6.74 34.52
CA ILE A 15 -0.85 7.29 34.31
C ILE A 15 -1.09 7.53 32.82
N SER A 16 -0.13 8.13 32.10
CA SER A 16 -0.25 8.38 30.67
C SER A 16 -0.46 7.09 29.85
N VAL A 17 0.22 6.00 30.22
CA VAL A 17 0.03 4.68 29.59
C VAL A 17 -1.37 4.13 29.89
N VAL A 18 -1.81 4.20 31.15
CA VAL A 18 -3.15 3.75 31.55
C VAL A 18 -4.25 4.56 30.86
N ASP A 19 -4.08 5.88 30.72
CA ASP A 19 -5.03 6.75 30.03
C ASP A 19 -5.14 6.40 28.55
N HIS A 20 -4.02 6.11 27.89
CA HIS A 20 -4.02 5.64 26.50
C HIS A 20 -4.74 4.30 26.35
N ASP A 21 -4.43 3.32 27.20
CA ASP A 21 -5.10 2.01 27.20
C ASP A 21 -6.61 2.16 27.47
N MET A 22 -7.00 3.05 28.37
CA MET A 22 -8.41 3.35 28.64
C MET A 22 -9.11 3.98 27.44
N GLU A 23 -8.48 4.89 26.71
CA GLU A 23 -9.07 5.47 25.50
C GLU A 23 -9.34 4.40 24.44
N VAL A 24 -8.41 3.47 24.23
CA VAL A 24 -8.59 2.35 23.29
C VAL A 24 -9.75 1.46 23.74
N LEU A 25 -9.76 1.03 25.01
CA LEU A 25 -10.82 0.19 25.55
C LEU A 25 -12.19 0.88 25.50
N LEU A 26 -12.26 2.18 25.76
CA LEU A 26 -13.50 2.94 25.66
C LEU A 26 -13.99 3.02 24.21
N ALA A 27 -13.09 3.21 23.23
CA ALA A 27 -13.48 3.17 21.82
C ALA A 27 -14.05 1.79 21.45
N GLU A 28 -13.39 0.70 21.87
CA GLU A 28 -13.85 -0.68 21.65
C GLU A 28 -15.19 -0.93 22.31
N LEU A 29 -15.37 -0.56 23.59
CA LEU A 29 -16.63 -0.71 24.30
C LEU A 29 -17.76 0.03 23.57
N GLY A 30 -17.53 1.26 23.13
CA GLY A 30 -18.53 2.05 22.41
C GLY A 30 -18.99 1.34 21.13
N MET A 31 -18.05 0.75 20.38
CA MET A 31 -18.34 -0.02 19.18
C MET A 31 -19.02 -1.37 19.47
N HIS A 32 -18.63 -2.06 20.53
CA HIS A 32 -19.26 -3.31 20.95
C HIS A 32 -20.71 -3.08 21.40
N VAL A 33 -20.97 -2.03 22.17
CA VAL A 33 -22.33 -1.70 22.60
C VAL A 33 -23.19 -1.24 21.42
N LEU A 34 -22.60 -0.51 20.46
CA LEU A 34 -23.28 -0.13 19.22
C LEU A 34 -23.74 -1.34 18.40
N SER A 35 -22.99 -2.44 18.41
CA SER A 35 -23.31 -3.66 17.64
C SER A 35 -24.27 -4.61 18.36
N LEU A 36 -24.66 -4.31 19.60
CA LEU A 36 -25.69 -5.09 20.30
C LEU A 36 -27.05 -4.95 19.61
N ARG A 37 -27.87 -6.00 19.72
CA ARG A 37 -29.25 -5.99 19.23
C ARG A 37 -30.07 -4.87 19.87
N GLN A 38 -29.78 -4.57 21.13
CA GLN A 38 -30.38 -3.47 21.89
C GLN A 38 -29.24 -2.64 22.51
N PRO A 39 -28.83 -1.53 21.90
CA PRO A 39 -27.79 -0.68 22.47
C PRO A 39 -28.28 0.03 23.74
N VAL A 40 -27.35 0.50 24.56
CA VAL A 40 -27.66 1.27 25.78
C VAL A 40 -27.98 2.72 25.40
N VAL A 41 -29.26 3.08 25.39
CA VAL A 41 -29.74 4.42 24.95
C VAL A 41 -30.46 5.17 26.08
N THR A 42 -30.07 4.95 27.33
CA THR A 42 -30.71 5.54 28.52
C THR A 42 -30.01 6.82 29.00
N GLY A 43 -30.77 7.84 29.39
CA GLY A 43 -30.22 9.10 29.90
C GLY A 43 -29.27 9.79 28.91
N ASP A 44 -28.12 10.26 29.39
CA ASP A 44 -27.14 10.99 28.57
C ASP A 44 -26.55 10.17 27.43
N SER A 45 -26.53 8.84 27.56
CA SER A 45 -26.02 7.94 26.51
C SER A 45 -26.83 8.04 25.21
N ALA A 46 -28.11 8.41 25.28
CA ALA A 46 -28.94 8.64 24.10
C ALA A 46 -28.40 9.76 23.21
N THR A 47 -27.87 10.81 23.82
CA THR A 47 -27.35 11.98 23.10
C THR A 47 -26.01 11.68 22.42
N ALA A 48 -25.17 10.86 23.04
CA ALA A 48 -23.90 10.42 22.48
C ALA A 48 -24.05 9.29 21.44
N TYR A 49 -25.11 8.47 21.55
CA TYR A 49 -25.39 7.36 20.64
C TYR A 49 -25.73 7.83 19.21
N GLN A 50 -26.61 8.83 19.06
CA GLN A 50 -27.12 9.24 17.74
C GLN A 50 -26.01 9.72 16.79
N PRO A 51 -25.06 10.59 17.19
CA PRO A 51 -23.93 10.96 16.35
C PRO A 51 -23.04 9.76 15.99
N LEU A 52 -22.78 8.86 16.94
CA LEU A 52 -21.95 7.68 16.69
C LEU A 52 -22.56 6.78 15.60
N VAL A 53 -23.86 6.49 15.67
CA VAL A 53 -24.56 5.68 14.65
C VAL A 53 -24.43 6.32 13.27
N ARG A 54 -24.70 7.63 13.19
CA ARG A 54 -24.65 8.38 11.92
C ARG A 54 -23.25 8.37 11.32
N GLU A 55 -22.23 8.69 12.11
CA GLU A 55 -20.87 8.75 11.59
C GLU A 55 -20.30 7.34 11.29
N LYS A 56 -20.77 6.31 12.00
CA LYS A 56 -20.44 4.91 11.70
C LYS A 56 -21.06 4.46 10.38
N SER A 57 -22.30 4.85 10.06
CA SER A 57 -22.89 4.49 8.77
C SER A 57 -22.13 5.12 7.60
N VAL A 58 -21.68 6.37 7.75
CA VAL A 58 -20.82 7.02 6.75
C VAL A 58 -19.49 6.28 6.59
N LEU A 59 -18.89 5.80 7.69
CA LEU A 59 -17.67 4.99 7.63
C LEU A 59 -17.90 3.66 6.89
N ASP A 60 -19.04 3.00 7.14
CA ASP A 60 -19.41 1.75 6.46
C ASP A 60 -19.66 1.96 4.96
N ASP A 61 -20.30 3.06 4.59
CA ASP A 61 -20.51 3.44 3.19
C ASP A 61 -19.17 3.71 2.48
N LEU A 62 -18.22 4.36 3.16
CA LEU A 62 -16.85 4.55 2.64
C LEU A 62 -16.12 3.22 2.46
N ASP A 63 -16.17 2.32 3.44
CA ASP A 63 -15.54 0.99 3.37
C ASP A 63 -16.15 0.16 2.22
N ALA A 64 -17.48 0.16 2.08
CA ALA A 64 -18.18 -0.51 0.99
C ALA A 64 -17.79 0.07 -0.38
N ARG A 65 -17.71 1.40 -0.50
CA ARG A 65 -17.32 2.07 -1.76
C ARG A 65 -15.87 1.79 -2.14
N ILE A 66 -14.95 1.80 -1.17
CA ILE A 66 -13.54 1.45 -1.40
C ILE A 66 -13.45 0.02 -1.91
N LEU A 67 -14.12 -0.93 -1.25
CA LEU A 67 -14.11 -2.34 -1.63
C LEU A 67 -14.68 -2.55 -3.03
N HIS A 68 -15.81 -1.92 -3.34
CA HIS A 68 -16.43 -1.97 -4.67
C HIS A 68 -15.48 -1.43 -5.77
N LEU A 69 -14.83 -0.29 -5.54
CA LEU A 69 -13.87 0.27 -6.49
C LEU A 69 -12.62 -0.60 -6.66
N GLN A 70 -12.12 -1.21 -5.58
CA GLN A 70 -11.00 -2.16 -5.65
C GLN A 70 -11.35 -3.40 -6.47
N GLN A 71 -12.57 -3.94 -6.31
CA GLN A 71 -13.05 -5.07 -7.11
C GLN A 71 -13.12 -4.73 -8.59
N ILE A 72 -13.67 -3.57 -8.95
CA ILE A 72 -13.72 -3.13 -10.35
C ILE A 72 -12.31 -2.91 -10.90
N GLY A 73 -11.43 -2.26 -10.14
CA GLY A 73 -10.04 -2.04 -10.53
C GLY A 73 -9.29 -3.35 -10.81
N GLN A 74 -9.46 -4.34 -9.94
CA GLN A 74 -8.87 -5.68 -10.11
C GLN A 74 -9.42 -6.38 -11.36
N SER A 75 -10.75 -6.37 -11.55
CA SER A 75 -11.41 -6.93 -12.73
C SER A 75 -10.85 -6.33 -14.03
N LEU A 76 -10.68 -5.01 -14.08
CA LEU A 76 -10.10 -4.31 -15.23
C LEU A 76 -8.63 -4.69 -15.48
N GLN A 77 -7.84 -4.83 -14.42
CA GLN A 77 -6.44 -5.22 -14.54
C GLN A 77 -6.31 -6.67 -15.05
N ASP A 78 -7.11 -7.59 -14.50
CA ASP A 78 -7.12 -9.00 -14.89
C ASP A 78 -7.62 -9.17 -16.34
N ALA A 79 -8.65 -8.43 -16.74
CA ALA A 79 -9.13 -8.43 -18.13
C ALA A 79 -8.06 -7.90 -19.10
N ASN A 80 -7.37 -6.81 -18.76
CA ASN A 80 -6.31 -6.24 -19.62
C ASN A 80 -5.10 -7.18 -19.76
N THR A 81 -4.67 -7.83 -18.68
CA THR A 81 -3.58 -8.81 -18.74
C THR A 81 -3.99 -10.02 -19.59
N SER A 82 -5.21 -10.50 -19.41
CA SER A 82 -5.79 -11.61 -20.19
C SER A 82 -5.85 -11.27 -21.68
N ILE A 83 -6.31 -10.07 -22.05
CA ILE A 83 -6.29 -9.58 -23.44
C ILE A 83 -4.87 -9.61 -24.03
N GLY A 84 -3.85 -9.20 -23.26
CA GLY A 84 -2.46 -9.26 -23.69
C GLY A 84 -2.04 -10.69 -24.04
N THR A 85 -2.36 -11.67 -23.19
CA THR A 85 -2.05 -13.09 -23.43
C THR A 85 -2.82 -13.67 -24.61
N ILE A 86 -4.11 -13.35 -24.75
CA ILE A 86 -4.96 -13.83 -25.84
C ILE A 86 -4.48 -13.26 -27.17
N ARG A 87 -4.11 -11.97 -27.23
CA ARG A 87 -3.52 -11.37 -28.44
C ARG A 87 -2.22 -12.06 -28.85
N GLY A 88 -1.38 -12.44 -27.89
CA GLY A 88 -0.17 -13.23 -28.15
C GLY A 88 -0.49 -14.60 -28.78
N LYS A 89 -1.42 -15.35 -28.16
CA LYS A 89 -1.87 -16.65 -28.69
C LYS A 89 -2.52 -16.52 -30.06
N LEU A 90 -3.38 -15.51 -30.26
CA LEU A 90 -4.04 -15.24 -31.53
C LEU A 90 -3.01 -14.98 -32.63
N SER A 91 -2.03 -14.12 -32.37
CA SER A 91 -0.94 -13.84 -33.32
C SER A 91 -0.13 -15.10 -33.66
N MET A 92 0.14 -15.96 -32.68
CA MET A 92 0.84 -17.22 -32.92
C MET A 92 0.02 -18.16 -33.80
N HIS A 93 -1.27 -18.36 -33.49
CA HIS A 93 -2.14 -19.22 -34.28
C HIS A 93 -2.38 -18.67 -35.69
N GLU A 94 -2.52 -17.35 -35.86
CA GLU A 94 -2.64 -16.70 -37.18
C GLU A 94 -1.36 -16.88 -37.99
N GLN A 95 -0.18 -16.83 -37.37
CA GLN A 95 1.09 -17.12 -38.03
C GLN A 95 1.20 -18.61 -38.42
N SER A 96 0.83 -19.53 -37.53
CA SER A 96 0.77 -20.97 -37.87
C SER A 96 -0.18 -21.23 -39.03
N LEU A 97 -1.37 -20.62 -39.02
CA LEU A 97 -2.36 -20.73 -40.08
C LEU A 97 -1.81 -20.22 -41.41
N ARG A 98 -1.07 -19.09 -41.39
CA ARG A 98 -0.39 -18.55 -42.59
C ARG A 98 0.63 -19.55 -43.16
N VAL A 99 1.38 -20.24 -42.30
CA VAL A 99 2.31 -21.30 -42.73
C VAL A 99 1.54 -22.48 -43.35
N SER A 100 0.43 -22.91 -42.74
CA SER A 100 -0.43 -23.97 -43.30
C SER A 100 -0.98 -23.56 -44.68
N TYR A 101 -1.41 -22.31 -44.87
CA TYR A 101 -1.80 -21.78 -46.17
C TYR A 101 -0.66 -21.85 -47.19
N GLY A 102 0.55 -21.41 -46.83
CA GLY A 102 1.71 -21.53 -47.71
C GLY A 102 1.97 -22.97 -48.16
N ARG A 103 1.87 -23.94 -47.24
CA ARG A 103 2.02 -25.39 -47.55
C ARG A 103 0.94 -25.88 -48.52
N ILE A 104 -0.32 -25.52 -48.30
CA ILE A 104 -1.44 -25.86 -49.19
C ILE A 104 -1.22 -25.27 -50.59
N GLY A 105 -0.80 -24.00 -50.66
CA GLY A 105 -0.55 -23.32 -51.93
C GLY A 105 0.63 -23.90 -52.72
N VAL A 106 1.71 -24.31 -52.04
CA VAL A 106 2.84 -25.00 -52.68
C VAL A 106 2.39 -26.35 -53.25
N ILE A 107 1.62 -27.14 -52.51
CA ILE A 107 1.09 -28.43 -53.00
C ILE A 107 0.20 -28.21 -54.22
N ALA A 108 -0.72 -27.24 -54.16
CA ALA A 108 -1.59 -26.93 -55.28
C ALA A 108 -0.81 -26.48 -56.53
N TRP A 109 0.27 -25.72 -56.33
CA TRP A 109 1.18 -25.32 -57.40
C TRP A 109 1.91 -26.52 -58.03
N GLU A 110 2.44 -27.41 -57.19
CA GLU A 110 3.14 -28.62 -57.64
C GLU A 110 2.19 -29.55 -58.42
N GLU A 111 0.99 -29.79 -57.89
CA GLU A 111 -0.04 -30.60 -58.54
C GLU A 111 -0.52 -29.99 -59.85
N ALA A 112 -0.67 -28.66 -59.93
CA ALA A 112 -1.01 -27.99 -61.18
C ALA A 112 0.11 -28.15 -62.21
N SER A 113 1.37 -28.00 -61.79
CA SER A 113 2.53 -28.13 -62.69
C SER A 113 2.73 -29.55 -63.21
N SER A 114 2.26 -30.54 -62.45
CA SER A 114 2.28 -31.96 -62.81
C SER A 114 1.01 -32.41 -63.53
N GLY A 115 0.03 -31.52 -63.72
CA GLY A 115 -1.24 -31.80 -64.41
C GLY A 115 -2.22 -32.67 -63.63
N VAL A 116 -2.00 -32.86 -62.32
CA VAL A 116 -2.80 -33.73 -61.43
C VAL A 116 -3.83 -32.94 -60.60
N LEU A 117 -3.74 -31.60 -60.62
CA LEU A 117 -4.65 -30.75 -59.85
C LEU A 117 -6.12 -30.94 -60.26
N SER A 118 -6.96 -31.23 -59.27
CA SER A 118 -8.42 -31.37 -59.40
C SER A 118 -9.09 -30.16 -60.08
N GLU A 119 -10.11 -30.43 -60.91
CA GLU A 119 -10.90 -29.38 -61.57
C GLU A 119 -11.61 -28.46 -60.57
N ALA A 120 -12.01 -28.99 -59.41
CA ALA A 120 -12.65 -28.21 -58.33
C ALA A 120 -11.72 -27.10 -57.82
N ILE A 121 -10.42 -27.37 -57.70
CA ILE A 121 -9.43 -26.39 -57.26
C ILE A 121 -9.04 -25.45 -58.41
N ARG A 122 -8.97 -25.97 -59.64
CA ARG A 122 -8.64 -25.18 -60.83
C ARG A 122 -9.65 -24.05 -61.08
N GLY A 123 -10.94 -24.27 -60.78
CA GLY A 123 -11.97 -23.24 -60.86
C GLY A 123 -11.81 -22.10 -59.85
N ILE A 124 -11.15 -22.35 -58.71
CA ILE A 124 -10.90 -21.36 -57.65
C ILE A 124 -9.67 -20.51 -57.97
N LEU A 125 -8.73 -21.03 -58.78
CA LEU A 125 -7.40 -20.43 -58.98
C LEU A 125 -7.07 -20.17 -60.47
N PRO A 126 -7.80 -19.26 -61.14
CA PRO A 126 -7.61 -19.03 -62.58
C PRO A 126 -6.21 -18.49 -62.94
N LYS A 127 -5.56 -17.78 -62.02
CA LYS A 127 -4.23 -17.18 -62.22
C LYS A 127 -3.07 -18.16 -62.06
N ILE A 128 -3.31 -19.39 -61.59
CA ILE A 128 -2.24 -20.36 -61.37
C ILE A 128 -1.57 -20.76 -62.69
N ASN A 129 -2.36 -20.88 -63.76
CA ASN A 129 -1.87 -21.23 -65.09
C ASN A 129 -1.04 -20.10 -65.71
N GLU A 130 -1.53 -18.85 -65.64
CA GLU A 130 -0.81 -17.67 -66.13
C GLU A 130 0.55 -17.51 -65.45
N MET A 131 0.61 -17.78 -64.13
CA MET A 131 1.87 -17.75 -63.39
C MET A 131 2.79 -18.90 -63.76
N GLN A 132 2.27 -20.12 -63.97
CA GLN A 132 3.08 -21.25 -64.40
C GLN A 132 3.69 -21.05 -65.78
N GLU A 133 2.93 -20.52 -66.73
CA GLU A 133 3.43 -20.15 -68.06
C GLU A 133 4.55 -19.12 -67.98
N LYS A 134 4.39 -18.10 -67.12
CA LYS A 134 5.41 -17.07 -66.92
C LYS A 134 6.69 -17.62 -66.29
N VAL A 135 6.58 -18.53 -65.32
CA VAL A 135 7.73 -19.21 -64.72
C VAL A 135 8.42 -20.14 -65.73
N ALA A 136 7.64 -20.88 -66.53
CA ALA A 136 8.16 -21.73 -67.59
C ALA A 136 8.90 -20.92 -68.67
N ALA A 137 8.35 -19.78 -69.09
CA ALA A 137 8.97 -18.87 -70.04
C ALA A 137 10.30 -18.31 -69.53
N LEU A 138 10.36 -17.85 -68.27
CA LEU A 138 11.59 -17.34 -67.66
C LEU A 138 12.65 -18.44 -67.47
N ARG A 139 12.24 -19.69 -67.16
CA ARG A 139 13.15 -20.85 -67.10
C ARG A 139 13.72 -21.18 -68.48
N ALA A 140 12.87 -21.21 -69.52
CA ALA A 140 13.31 -21.43 -70.89
C ALA A 140 14.25 -20.31 -71.39
N GLU A 141 13.98 -19.05 -71.04
CA GLU A 141 14.85 -17.91 -71.35
C GLU A 141 16.22 -18.08 -70.69
N LYS A 142 16.26 -18.45 -69.40
CA LYS A 142 17.51 -18.74 -68.67
C LYS A 142 18.29 -19.89 -69.29
N ASP A 143 17.64 -21.00 -69.59
CA ASP A 143 18.27 -22.18 -70.19
C ASP A 143 18.81 -21.89 -71.59
N SER A 144 18.09 -21.09 -72.37
CA SER A 144 18.55 -20.64 -73.69
C SER A 144 19.77 -19.72 -73.58
N ALA A 145 19.81 -18.80 -72.61
CA ALA A 145 20.94 -17.92 -72.35
C ALA A 145 22.18 -18.70 -71.90
N ASN A 146 21.99 -19.71 -71.04
CA ASN A 146 23.05 -20.59 -70.57
C ASN A 146 23.61 -21.48 -71.69
N ARG A 147 22.75 -22.07 -72.54
CA ARG A 147 23.17 -22.84 -73.72
C ARG A 147 23.98 -21.96 -74.69
N ARG A 148 23.48 -20.77 -75.04
CA ARG A 148 24.18 -19.81 -75.91
C ARG A 148 25.51 -19.33 -75.32
N SER A 149 25.59 -19.16 -74.00
CA SER A 149 26.83 -18.84 -73.27
C SER A 149 27.87 -19.97 -73.30
N ARG A 150 27.43 -21.23 -73.37
CA ARG A 150 28.30 -22.42 -73.49
C ARG A 150 28.78 -22.66 -74.92
N GLU A 151 27.94 -22.35 -75.91
CA GLU A 151 28.22 -22.54 -77.34
C GLU A 151 29.00 -21.37 -77.98
N SER A 152 29.05 -20.20 -77.31
CA SER A 152 29.69 -18.99 -77.82
C SER A 152 31.19 -18.88 -77.47
N GLY A 153 31.99 -18.34 -78.41
CA GLY A 153 33.39 -17.99 -78.18
C GLY A 153 33.60 -16.88 -77.14
N SER A 154 34.84 -16.74 -76.64
CA SER A 154 35.22 -15.89 -75.48
C SER A 154 34.60 -14.48 -75.48
N LEU A 155 34.54 -13.80 -76.65
CA LEU A 155 34.04 -12.43 -76.78
C LEU A 155 32.52 -12.29 -76.68
N PHE A 156 31.75 -13.29 -77.12
CA PHE A 156 30.27 -13.26 -77.07
C PHE A 156 29.71 -13.87 -75.77
N ARG A 157 30.57 -14.45 -74.93
CA ARG A 157 30.19 -15.12 -73.68
C ARG A 157 29.72 -14.15 -72.60
N ILE A 158 30.29 -12.95 -72.54
CA ILE A 158 30.03 -11.96 -71.48
C ILE A 158 28.59 -11.41 -71.55
N PRO A 159 28.06 -10.98 -72.72
CA PRO A 159 26.67 -10.56 -72.85
C PRO A 159 25.65 -11.67 -72.47
N PHE A 160 25.89 -12.92 -72.87
CA PHE A 160 25.00 -14.04 -72.53
C PHE A 160 25.03 -14.39 -71.03
N LYS A 161 26.20 -14.31 -70.38
CA LYS A 161 26.30 -14.46 -68.91
C LYS A 161 25.61 -13.33 -68.15
N MET A 162 25.71 -12.09 -68.63
CA MET A 162 24.98 -10.95 -68.05
C MET A 162 23.47 -11.12 -68.21
N HIS A 163 23.01 -11.58 -69.37
CA HIS A 163 21.60 -11.89 -69.60
C HIS A 163 21.11 -13.04 -68.71
N GLU A 164 21.87 -14.14 -68.60
CA GLU A 164 21.58 -15.24 -67.68
C GLU A 164 21.49 -14.77 -66.21
N TYR A 165 22.39 -13.88 -65.78
CA TYR A 165 22.36 -13.29 -64.44
C TYR A 165 21.13 -12.40 -64.21
N LEU A 166 20.75 -11.57 -65.20
CA LEU A 166 19.55 -10.73 -65.11
C LEU A 166 18.26 -11.56 -65.08
N VAL A 167 18.15 -12.61 -65.90
CA VAL A 167 17.02 -13.54 -65.88
C VAL A 167 17.01 -14.32 -64.56
N SER A 168 18.16 -14.73 -64.04
CA SER A 168 18.26 -15.36 -62.72
C SER A 168 17.81 -14.41 -61.60
N LYS A 169 18.21 -13.12 -61.62
CA LYS A 169 17.69 -12.11 -60.68
C LYS A 169 16.19 -11.89 -60.81
N ARG A 170 15.64 -11.92 -62.03
CA ARG A 170 14.19 -11.83 -62.26
C ARG A 170 13.46 -13.06 -61.71
N LEU A 171 14.01 -14.25 -61.91
CA LEU A 171 13.51 -15.50 -61.32
C LEU A 171 13.59 -15.48 -59.80
N ASP A 172 14.69 -15.02 -59.21
CA ASP A 172 14.86 -14.90 -57.76
C ASP A 172 13.90 -13.87 -57.15
N LYS A 173 13.70 -12.73 -57.84
CA LYS A 173 12.70 -11.73 -57.45
C LYS A 173 11.28 -12.29 -57.56
N TYR A 174 11.00 -13.08 -58.59
CA TYR A 174 9.74 -13.80 -58.75
C TYR A 174 9.54 -14.83 -57.64
N ALA A 175 10.56 -15.63 -57.33
CA ALA A 175 10.55 -16.66 -56.28
C ALA A 175 10.28 -16.10 -54.88
N ARG A 176 10.75 -14.88 -54.57
CA ARG A 176 10.38 -14.21 -53.29
C ARG A 176 8.93 -13.73 -53.27
N GLY A 177 8.37 -13.33 -54.42
CA GLY A 177 6.94 -13.00 -54.56
C GLY A 177 6.02 -14.23 -54.57
N HIS A 178 6.57 -15.44 -54.72
CA HIS A 178 5.81 -16.68 -54.69
C HIS A 178 5.30 -17.04 -53.29
N GLU A 179 5.96 -16.60 -52.21
CA GLU A 179 5.53 -16.93 -50.85
C GLU A 179 4.14 -16.36 -50.53
N GLU A 180 3.92 -15.07 -50.80
CA GLU A 180 2.61 -14.44 -50.64
C GLU A 180 1.56 -15.05 -51.56
N PHE A 181 1.96 -15.32 -52.82
CA PHE A 181 1.08 -16.02 -53.76
C PHE A 181 0.66 -17.41 -53.27
N PHE A 182 1.58 -18.19 -52.69
CA PHE A 182 1.26 -19.51 -52.14
C PHE A 182 0.34 -19.40 -50.92
N VAL A 183 0.58 -18.42 -50.05
CA VAL A 183 -0.31 -18.15 -48.92
C VAL A 183 -1.71 -17.78 -49.41
N ASP A 184 -1.85 -16.88 -50.38
CA ASP A 184 -3.16 -16.46 -50.90
C ASP A 184 -3.88 -17.61 -51.63
N THR A 185 -3.13 -18.38 -52.41
CA THR A 185 -3.62 -19.58 -53.11
C THR A 185 -4.11 -20.63 -52.13
N GLY A 186 -3.31 -20.95 -51.12
CA GLY A 186 -3.68 -21.93 -50.10
C GLY A 186 -4.82 -21.45 -49.22
N LYS A 187 -4.89 -20.14 -48.94
CA LYS A 187 -6.02 -19.52 -48.24
C LYS A 187 -7.31 -19.67 -49.05
N ALA A 188 -7.30 -19.37 -50.34
CA ALA A 188 -8.47 -19.52 -51.20
C ALA A 188 -8.96 -20.98 -51.29
N ILE A 189 -8.03 -21.95 -51.36
CA ILE A 189 -8.37 -23.39 -51.32
C ILE A 189 -8.99 -23.77 -49.98
N ALA A 190 -8.42 -23.30 -48.88
CA ALA A 190 -8.87 -23.60 -47.53
C ALA A 190 -10.26 -22.99 -47.24
N GLU A 191 -10.48 -21.73 -47.60
CA GLU A 191 -11.77 -21.04 -47.44
C GLU A 191 -12.87 -21.65 -48.31
N ALA A 192 -12.51 -22.18 -49.48
CA ALA A 192 -13.42 -22.93 -50.34
C ALA A 192 -13.66 -24.39 -49.89
N LEU A 193 -13.08 -24.80 -48.76
CA LEU A 193 -13.15 -26.17 -48.21
C LEU A 193 -12.65 -27.24 -49.19
N ALA A 194 -11.69 -26.90 -50.05
CA ALA A 194 -11.23 -27.74 -51.15
C ALA A 194 -9.90 -28.46 -50.86
N ILE A 195 -9.35 -28.38 -49.63
CA ILE A 195 -8.06 -28.98 -49.26
C ILE A 195 -8.03 -30.49 -49.54
N ARG A 196 -9.13 -31.19 -49.28
CA ARG A 196 -9.26 -32.65 -49.51
C ARG A 196 -9.24 -33.05 -50.99
N HIS A 197 -9.40 -32.10 -51.90
CA HIS A 197 -9.33 -32.35 -53.34
C HIS A 197 -7.88 -32.30 -53.87
N LEU A 198 -6.91 -31.98 -53.03
CA LEU A 198 -5.49 -32.13 -53.34
C LEU A 198 -5.12 -33.63 -53.38
N ALA A 199 -4.35 -34.02 -54.38
CA ALA A 199 -3.90 -35.39 -54.58
C ALA A 199 -2.79 -35.82 -53.59
N SER A 200 -2.15 -34.87 -52.91
CA SER A 200 -1.11 -35.12 -51.91
C SER A 200 -1.59 -35.98 -50.74
N SER A 201 -0.76 -36.92 -50.31
CA SER A 201 -0.99 -37.72 -49.11
C SER A 201 -1.09 -36.89 -47.82
N SER A 202 -0.59 -35.65 -47.84
CA SER A 202 -0.64 -34.71 -46.71
C SER A 202 -1.95 -33.91 -46.64
N ALA A 203 -2.83 -34.02 -47.64
CA ALA A 203 -4.05 -33.20 -47.75
C ALA A 203 -4.99 -33.37 -46.54
N VAL A 204 -5.19 -34.59 -46.06
CA VAL A 204 -6.05 -34.87 -44.90
C VAL A 204 -5.47 -34.26 -43.61
N ALA A 205 -4.15 -34.38 -43.41
CA ALA A 205 -3.49 -33.81 -42.24
C ALA A 205 -3.55 -32.26 -42.26
N LEU A 206 -3.33 -31.65 -43.42
CA LEU A 206 -3.44 -30.19 -43.59
C LEU A 206 -4.87 -29.69 -43.40
N ASP A 207 -5.87 -30.45 -43.86
CA ASP A 207 -7.28 -30.15 -43.64
C ASP A 207 -7.61 -30.14 -42.14
N THR A 208 -7.14 -31.15 -41.39
CA THR A 208 -7.33 -31.19 -39.93
C THR A 208 -6.58 -30.08 -39.20
N GLU A 209 -5.36 -29.75 -39.63
CA GLU A 209 -4.54 -28.67 -39.07
C GLU A 209 -5.22 -27.30 -39.29
N TYR A 210 -5.72 -27.05 -40.51
CA TYR A 210 -6.46 -25.83 -40.86
C TYR A 210 -7.72 -25.65 -40.02
N HIS A 211 -8.57 -26.68 -39.92
CA HIS A 211 -9.80 -26.62 -39.14
C HIS A 211 -9.51 -26.43 -37.65
N GLY A 212 -8.51 -27.13 -37.10
CA GLY A 212 -8.10 -26.98 -35.71
C GLY A 212 -7.60 -25.57 -35.38
N LEU A 213 -6.73 -25.00 -36.22
CA LEU A 213 -6.24 -23.63 -36.06
C LEU A 213 -7.35 -22.60 -36.23
N SER A 214 -8.24 -22.78 -37.21
CA SER A 214 -9.37 -21.87 -37.46
C SER A 214 -10.36 -21.86 -36.30
N GLN A 215 -10.67 -23.03 -35.72
CA GLN A 215 -11.51 -23.13 -34.52
C GLN A 215 -10.86 -22.46 -33.31
N GLN A 216 -9.56 -22.67 -33.09
CA GLN A 216 -8.83 -22.01 -32.00
C GLN A 216 -8.84 -20.49 -32.16
N ILE A 217 -8.58 -19.98 -33.37
CA ILE A 217 -8.62 -18.54 -33.67
C ILE A 217 -10.01 -17.97 -33.42
N ALA A 218 -11.07 -18.67 -33.84
CA ALA A 218 -12.45 -18.23 -33.60
C ALA A 218 -12.77 -18.17 -32.09
N ALA A 219 -12.42 -19.21 -31.33
CA ALA A 219 -12.61 -19.25 -29.88
C ALA A 219 -11.87 -18.11 -29.17
N TRP A 220 -10.59 -17.87 -29.51
CA TRP A 220 -9.82 -16.77 -28.93
C TRP A 220 -10.38 -15.38 -29.31
N LYS A 221 -10.95 -15.22 -30.51
CA LYS A 221 -11.62 -13.97 -30.93
C LYS A 221 -12.90 -13.72 -30.14
N GLU A 222 -13.68 -14.77 -29.91
CA GLU A 222 -14.89 -14.71 -29.09
C GLU A 222 -14.54 -14.34 -27.64
N GLU A 223 -13.56 -15.01 -27.03
CA GLU A 223 -13.09 -14.69 -25.68
C GLU A 223 -12.58 -13.25 -25.56
N LEU A 224 -11.84 -12.77 -26.56
CA LEU A 224 -11.39 -11.38 -26.61
C LEU A 224 -12.56 -10.39 -26.67
N SER A 225 -13.62 -10.72 -27.43
CA SER A 225 -14.82 -9.88 -27.51
C SER A 225 -15.57 -9.81 -26.17
N LEU A 226 -15.68 -10.94 -25.46
CA LEU A 226 -16.29 -11.01 -24.14
C LEU A 226 -15.51 -10.17 -23.11
N LEU A 227 -14.18 -10.27 -23.11
CA LEU A 227 -13.34 -9.46 -22.23
C LEU A 227 -13.42 -7.95 -22.55
N GLN A 228 -13.52 -7.60 -23.84
CA GLN A 228 -13.73 -6.20 -24.23
C GLN A 228 -15.09 -5.67 -23.76
N GLN A 229 -16.13 -6.49 -23.84
CA GLN A 229 -17.45 -6.17 -23.31
C GLN A 229 -17.38 -5.98 -21.79
N GLN A 230 -16.77 -6.91 -21.05
CA GLN A 230 -16.58 -6.78 -19.60
C GLN A 230 -15.84 -5.49 -19.23
N ILE A 231 -14.76 -5.14 -19.93
CA ILE A 231 -14.04 -3.88 -19.71
C ILE A 231 -14.94 -2.67 -19.94
N SER A 232 -15.80 -2.71 -20.96
CA SER A 232 -16.72 -1.60 -21.25
C SER A 232 -17.78 -1.45 -20.15
N GLU A 233 -18.32 -2.56 -19.64
CA GLU A 233 -19.29 -2.57 -18.54
C GLU A 233 -18.66 -2.05 -17.25
N ASP A 234 -17.45 -2.52 -16.92
CA ASP A 234 -16.72 -2.08 -15.72
C ASP A 234 -16.33 -0.59 -15.81
N LYS A 235 -15.99 -0.07 -16.99
CA LYS A 235 -15.79 1.37 -17.20
C LYS A 235 -17.07 2.18 -17.01
N SER A 236 -18.20 1.69 -17.52
CA SER A 236 -19.52 2.33 -17.30
C SER A 236 -19.86 2.39 -15.81
N ARG A 237 -19.61 1.29 -15.06
CA ARG A 237 -19.80 1.26 -13.60
C ARG A 237 -18.91 2.28 -12.87
N LEU A 238 -17.67 2.48 -13.32
CA LEU A 238 -16.80 3.51 -12.74
C LEU A 238 -17.34 4.93 -12.98
N GLU A 239 -17.88 5.18 -14.17
CA GLU A 239 -18.51 6.47 -14.50
C GLU A 239 -19.76 6.73 -13.64
N GLU A 240 -20.61 5.71 -13.43
CA GLU A 240 -21.77 5.80 -12.54
C GLU A 240 -21.38 6.13 -11.08
N VAL A 241 -20.24 5.59 -10.61
CA VAL A 241 -19.70 5.87 -9.27
C VAL A 241 -18.95 7.21 -9.21
N GLY A 242 -18.93 7.97 -10.31
CA GLY A 242 -18.33 9.31 -10.40
C GLY A 242 -16.80 9.29 -10.48
N VAL A 243 -16.20 8.19 -10.95
CA VAL A 243 -14.75 8.05 -11.11
C VAL A 243 -14.36 8.47 -12.53
N ALA A 244 -14.12 9.76 -12.72
CA ALA A 244 -13.72 10.33 -14.03
C ALA A 244 -12.22 10.16 -14.36
N GLY A 245 -11.51 9.21 -13.73
CA GLY A 245 -10.06 9.09 -13.82
C GLY A 245 -9.51 7.76 -13.30
N SER A 246 -8.27 7.77 -12.78
CA SER A 246 -7.64 6.57 -12.22
C SER A 246 -8.38 6.11 -10.96
N VAL A 247 -8.78 4.83 -10.98
CA VAL A 247 -9.44 4.15 -9.84
C VAL A 247 -8.54 4.20 -8.62
N GLU A 248 -7.24 3.99 -8.79
CA GLU A 248 -6.23 4.00 -7.74
C GLU A 248 -6.18 5.35 -7.02
N ARG A 249 -6.21 6.45 -7.77
CA ARG A 249 -6.25 7.80 -7.18
C ARG A 249 -7.50 8.00 -6.34
N LYS A 250 -8.66 7.55 -6.84
CA LYS A 250 -9.92 7.71 -6.10
C LYS A 250 -9.96 6.82 -4.86
N VAL A 251 -9.43 5.61 -4.93
CA VAL A 251 -9.29 4.72 -3.78
C VAL A 251 -8.40 5.35 -2.70
N ILE A 252 -7.28 5.96 -3.07
CA ILE A 252 -6.39 6.67 -2.12
C ILE A 252 -7.11 7.86 -1.46
N GLU A 253 -7.85 8.65 -2.24
CA GLU A 253 -8.65 9.76 -1.72
C GLU A 253 -9.68 9.26 -0.69
N LEU A 254 -10.43 8.22 -1.04
CA LEU A 254 -11.42 7.62 -0.14
C LEU A 254 -10.78 7.00 1.10
N GLN A 255 -9.59 6.38 0.99
CA GLN A 255 -8.84 5.85 2.13
C GLN A 255 -8.42 6.96 3.10
N ASN A 256 -8.05 8.14 2.61
CA ASN A 256 -7.74 9.29 3.46
C ASN A 256 -9.00 9.79 4.17
N SER A 257 -10.11 9.96 3.45
CA SER A 257 -11.41 10.31 4.07
C SER A 257 -11.87 9.28 5.09
N ARG A 258 -11.67 7.99 4.79
CA ARG A 258 -11.97 6.86 5.69
C ARG A 258 -11.12 6.91 6.96
N LYS A 259 -9.85 7.30 6.87
CA LYS A 259 -8.98 7.46 8.05
C LYS A 259 -9.44 8.62 8.95
N GLU A 260 -9.81 9.76 8.35
CA GLU A 260 -10.35 10.90 9.09
C GLU A 260 -11.69 10.54 9.76
N GLN A 261 -12.57 9.88 9.01
CA GLN A 261 -13.86 9.42 9.51
C GLN A 261 -13.71 8.38 10.63
N ALA A 262 -12.78 7.42 10.49
CA ALA A 262 -12.50 6.43 11.53
C ALA A 262 -12.00 7.09 12.82
N SER A 263 -11.20 8.16 12.73
CA SER A 263 -10.78 8.93 13.91
C SER A 263 -11.96 9.62 14.58
N LEU A 264 -12.89 10.20 13.81
CA LEU A 264 -14.10 10.81 14.34
C LEU A 264 -15.00 9.76 15.03
N VAL A 265 -15.26 8.64 14.37
CA VAL A 265 -16.05 7.53 14.93
C VAL A 265 -15.42 7.01 16.22
N SER A 266 -14.09 6.84 16.27
CA SER A 266 -13.38 6.43 17.48
C SER A 266 -13.61 7.41 18.64
N LYS A 267 -13.50 8.73 18.40
CA LYS A 267 -13.77 9.75 19.43
C LYS A 267 -15.21 9.72 19.93
N LEU A 268 -16.17 9.56 19.02
CA LEU A 268 -17.59 9.44 19.38
C LEU A 268 -17.89 8.15 20.14
N ALA A 269 -17.22 7.05 19.79
CA ALA A 269 -17.33 5.78 20.50
C ALA A 269 -16.80 5.90 21.94
N VAL A 270 -15.66 6.57 22.13
CA VAL A 270 -15.14 6.89 23.47
C VAL A 270 -16.13 7.73 24.27
N ALA A 271 -16.70 8.79 23.67
CA ALA A 271 -17.67 9.64 24.36
C ALA A 271 -18.92 8.86 24.79
N TYR A 272 -19.45 8.03 23.89
CA TYR A 272 -20.58 7.15 24.17
C TYR A 272 -20.25 6.15 25.28
N ALA A 273 -19.12 5.45 25.20
CA ALA A 273 -18.68 4.50 26.22
C ALA A 273 -18.51 5.15 27.60
N LYS A 274 -17.97 6.37 27.67
CA LYS A 274 -17.87 7.13 28.92
C LYS A 274 -19.24 7.34 29.56
N THR A 275 -20.27 7.70 28.77
CA THR A 275 -21.63 7.86 29.33
C THR A 275 -22.20 6.57 29.90
N ILE A 276 -21.86 5.41 29.32
CA ILE A 276 -22.26 4.10 29.81
C ILE A 276 -21.53 3.76 31.12
N CYS A 277 -20.23 4.01 31.20
CA CYS A 277 -19.44 3.78 32.41
C CYS A 277 -19.86 4.65 33.60
N LEU A 278 -20.52 5.79 33.36
CA LEU A 278 -21.07 6.62 34.42
C LEU A 278 -22.39 6.08 35.00
N GLN A 279 -23.06 5.15 34.32
CA GLN A 279 -24.30 4.54 34.83
C GLN A 279 -24.01 3.51 35.92
N GLU A 280 -24.86 3.44 36.94
CA GLU A 280 -24.73 2.45 38.02
C GLU A 280 -24.97 1.02 37.54
N ASN A 281 -25.96 0.83 36.66
CA ASN A 281 -26.36 -0.49 36.14
C ASN A 281 -26.71 -0.42 34.65
N PRO A 282 -25.71 -0.20 33.77
CA PRO A 282 -25.93 -0.01 32.33
C PRO A 282 -26.56 -1.24 31.65
N TRP A 283 -26.36 -2.42 32.23
CA TRP A 283 -26.76 -3.70 31.64
C TRP A 283 -28.14 -4.21 32.08
N LYS A 284 -28.85 -3.47 32.95
CA LYS A 284 -30.09 -3.96 33.59
C LYS A 284 -31.19 -4.36 32.59
N MET A 285 -31.25 -3.69 31.45
CA MET A 285 -32.29 -3.85 30.43
C MET A 285 -31.74 -4.30 29.08
N VAL A 286 -30.48 -4.73 29.01
CA VAL A 286 -29.78 -5.04 27.76
C VAL A 286 -29.17 -6.43 27.85
N GLU A 287 -29.36 -7.24 26.81
CA GLU A 287 -28.62 -8.50 26.64
C GLU A 287 -27.21 -8.18 26.12
N VAL A 288 -26.21 -8.48 26.94
CA VAL A 288 -24.81 -8.14 26.67
C VAL A 288 -24.00 -9.41 26.42
N ASN A 289 -23.15 -9.38 25.39
CA ASN A 289 -22.24 -10.49 25.11
C ASN A 289 -21.05 -10.49 26.10
N ALA A 290 -20.34 -11.64 26.19
CA ALA A 290 -19.23 -11.80 27.11
C ALA A 290 -18.05 -10.84 26.82
N GLU A 291 -17.83 -10.49 25.55
CA GLU A 291 -16.74 -9.59 25.14
C GLU A 291 -16.96 -8.16 25.63
N THR A 292 -18.18 -7.64 25.48
CA THR A 292 -18.57 -6.30 25.97
C THR A 292 -18.41 -6.21 27.49
N LEU A 293 -18.84 -7.24 28.23
CA LEU A 293 -18.68 -7.29 29.69
C LEU A 293 -17.19 -7.35 30.09
N ARG A 294 -16.37 -8.15 29.40
CA ARG A 294 -14.92 -8.20 29.65
C ARG A 294 -14.24 -6.86 29.40
N CYS A 295 -14.57 -6.19 28.30
CA CYS A 295 -14.06 -4.87 27.96
C CYS A 295 -14.44 -3.85 29.05
N TYR A 296 -15.71 -3.85 29.46
CA TYR A 296 -16.21 -3.01 30.57
C TYR A 296 -15.49 -3.28 31.90
N ASP A 297 -15.33 -4.55 32.28
CA ASP A 297 -14.62 -4.93 33.50
C ASP A 297 -13.15 -4.54 33.47
N GLN A 298 -12.52 -4.59 32.29
CA GLN A 298 -11.15 -4.12 32.10
C GLN A 298 -11.06 -2.60 32.29
N ILE A 299 -11.98 -1.83 31.71
CA ILE A 299 -12.06 -0.37 31.95
C ILE A 299 -12.19 -0.08 33.45
N ARG A 300 -13.09 -0.77 34.16
CA ARG A 300 -13.24 -0.63 35.62
C ARG A 300 -11.98 -0.99 36.42
N ARG A 301 -11.12 -1.89 35.90
CA ARG A 301 -9.81 -2.19 36.52
C ARG A 301 -8.83 -1.06 36.27
N HIS A 302 -8.74 -0.55 35.04
CA HIS A 302 -7.87 0.57 34.71
C HIS A 302 -8.26 1.85 35.45
N GLU A 303 -9.56 2.15 35.61
CA GLU A 303 -10.04 3.29 36.43
C GLU A 303 -9.54 3.18 37.88
N ARG A 304 -9.58 1.98 38.47
CA ARG A 304 -9.07 1.73 39.83
C ARG A 304 -7.57 1.89 39.93
N ILE A 305 -6.82 1.34 38.97
CA ILE A 305 -5.35 1.49 38.91
C ILE A 305 -4.99 2.97 38.78
N ARG A 306 -5.65 3.70 37.88
CA ARG A 306 -5.45 5.14 37.69
C ARG A 306 -5.67 5.92 38.99
N GLY A 307 -6.77 5.65 39.69
CA GLY A 307 -7.04 6.28 40.99
C GLY A 307 -6.02 5.92 42.09
N GLN A 308 -5.42 4.73 42.05
CA GLN A 308 -4.31 4.36 42.95
C GLN A 308 -3.02 5.13 42.61
N LEU A 309 -2.72 5.30 41.33
CA LEU A 309 -1.55 6.07 40.88
C LEU A 309 -1.69 7.57 41.22
N GLU A 310 -2.88 8.15 41.05
CA GLU A 310 -3.16 9.54 41.46
C GLU A 310 -2.94 9.74 42.96
N LYS A 311 -3.48 8.84 43.80
CA LYS A 311 -3.21 8.86 45.25
C LYS A 311 -1.71 8.75 45.54
N ARG A 312 -0.97 7.93 44.80
CA ARG A 312 0.48 7.80 44.99
C ARG A 312 1.24 9.07 44.62
N ILE A 313 0.79 9.82 43.61
CA ILE A 313 1.34 11.15 43.29
C ILE A 313 1.11 12.11 44.46
N ASP A 314 -0.10 12.14 45.02
CA ASP A 314 -0.42 13.01 46.16
C ASP A 314 0.42 12.67 47.39
N GLU A 315 0.60 11.38 47.70
CA GLU A 315 1.51 10.90 48.75
C GLU A 315 2.95 11.37 48.51
N LEU A 316 3.50 11.17 47.30
CA LEU A 316 4.86 11.58 46.96
C LEU A 316 5.05 13.11 47.03
N ARG A 317 4.02 13.90 46.71
CA ARG A 317 4.04 15.36 46.86
C ARG A 317 4.11 15.76 48.33
N ILE A 318 3.30 15.15 49.18
CA ILE A 318 3.35 15.36 50.64
C ILE A 318 4.71 14.97 51.19
N GLU A 319 5.25 13.80 50.82
CA GLU A 319 6.58 13.35 51.23
C GLU A 319 7.69 14.32 50.78
N SER A 320 7.56 14.94 49.60
CA SER A 320 8.50 15.97 49.13
C SER A 320 8.42 17.24 49.99
N THR A 321 7.22 17.73 50.28
CA THR A 321 7.03 18.91 51.15
C THR A 321 7.54 18.69 52.56
N ILE A 322 7.32 17.50 53.13
CA ILE A 322 7.91 17.13 54.43
C ILE A 322 9.44 17.17 54.36
N GLY A 323 10.04 16.60 53.32
CA GLY A 323 11.49 16.62 53.13
C GLY A 323 12.07 18.04 53.01
N GLU A 324 11.35 18.96 52.38
CA GLU A 324 11.74 20.38 52.30
C GLU A 324 11.68 21.06 53.67
N LEU A 325 10.62 20.83 54.44
CA LEU A 325 10.47 21.41 55.78
C LEU A 325 11.52 20.87 56.76
N VAL A 326 11.86 19.58 56.68
CA VAL A 326 12.93 18.99 57.50
C VAL A 326 14.27 19.66 57.21
N LEU A 327 14.62 19.87 55.94
CA LEU A 327 15.86 20.55 55.56
C LEU A 327 15.90 22.00 56.09
N LEU A 328 14.77 22.71 56.06
CA LEU A 328 14.68 24.07 56.62
C LEU A 328 14.87 24.07 58.14
N ILE A 329 14.28 23.09 58.84
CA ILE A 329 14.47 22.92 60.29
C ILE A 329 15.94 22.65 60.61
N GLU A 330 16.60 21.75 59.88
CA GLU A 330 18.03 21.46 60.07
C GLU A 330 18.89 22.73 59.89
N GLN A 331 18.61 23.54 58.87
CA GLN A 331 19.31 24.82 58.65
C GLN A 331 19.06 25.83 59.77
N ASP A 332 17.84 25.92 60.28
CA ASP A 332 17.51 26.82 61.39
C ASP A 332 18.13 26.34 62.71
N GLU A 333 18.24 25.03 62.94
CA GLU A 333 18.97 24.45 64.08
C GLU A 333 20.46 24.80 64.03
N GLU A 334 21.10 24.69 62.86
CA GLU A 334 22.49 25.13 62.65
C GLU A 334 22.67 26.62 62.95
N ARG A 335 21.73 27.47 62.49
CA ARG A 335 21.75 28.91 62.79
C ARG A 335 21.59 29.18 64.29
N ILE A 336 20.69 28.47 64.97
CA ILE A 336 20.50 28.58 66.42
C ILE A 336 21.80 28.20 67.14
N MET A 337 22.46 27.11 66.73
CA MET A 337 23.76 26.72 67.29
C MET A 337 24.80 27.82 67.12
N HIS A 338 24.91 28.41 65.93
CA HIS A 338 25.83 29.51 65.67
C HIS A 338 25.52 30.74 66.55
N ILE A 339 24.25 31.12 66.67
CA ILE A 339 23.83 32.25 67.53
C ILE A 339 24.18 31.98 68.99
N ARG A 340 23.94 30.75 69.49
CA ARG A 340 24.34 30.37 70.86
C ARG A 340 25.84 30.50 71.09
N GLN A 341 26.66 30.07 70.13
CA GLN A 341 28.11 30.24 70.20
C GLN A 341 28.52 31.72 70.26
N MET A 342 27.88 32.59 69.48
CA MET A 342 28.13 34.04 69.56
C MET A 342 27.73 34.63 70.91
N ILE A 343 26.58 34.23 71.46
CA ILE A 343 26.12 34.68 72.79
C ILE A 343 27.14 34.29 73.86
N ASP A 344 27.64 33.06 73.82
CA ASP A 344 28.67 32.60 74.77
C ASP A 344 29.97 33.41 74.64
N GLN A 345 30.38 33.78 73.42
CA GLN A 345 31.52 34.65 73.19
C GLN A 345 31.29 36.06 73.77
N TYR A 346 30.11 36.66 73.52
CA TYR A 346 29.77 37.97 74.06
C TYR A 346 29.69 37.95 75.59
N ASN A 347 29.15 36.89 76.21
CA ASN A 347 29.12 36.75 77.66
C ASN A 347 30.53 36.73 78.26
N ARG A 348 31.48 36.01 77.64
CA ARG A 348 32.89 36.04 78.07
C ARG A 348 33.50 37.45 77.99
N GLN A 349 33.22 38.19 76.91
CA GLN A 349 33.67 39.58 76.76
C GLN A 349 33.07 40.49 77.85
N ILE A 350 31.79 40.31 78.18
CA ILE A 350 31.14 41.05 79.27
C ILE A 350 31.84 40.77 80.61
N GLU A 351 32.12 39.51 80.92
CA GLU A 351 32.83 39.13 82.15
C GLU A 351 34.24 39.71 82.24
N GLU A 352 34.97 39.78 81.12
CA GLU A 352 36.29 40.41 81.05
C GLU A 352 36.21 41.92 81.31
N ILE A 353 35.25 42.61 80.69
CA ILE A 353 35.00 44.04 80.92
C ILE A 353 34.60 44.29 82.37
N GLN A 354 33.72 43.46 82.95
CA GLN A 354 33.33 43.57 84.36
C GLN A 354 34.52 43.40 85.30
N ARG A 355 35.39 42.41 85.05
CA ARG A 355 36.64 42.23 85.81
C ARG A 355 37.55 43.45 85.69
N SER A 356 37.71 44.01 84.49
CA SER A 356 38.48 45.25 84.28
C SER A 356 37.88 46.44 85.03
N ILE A 357 36.55 46.60 85.02
CA ILE A 357 35.86 47.66 85.78
C ILE A 357 36.12 47.52 87.28
N ILE A 358 36.04 46.30 87.83
CA ILE A 358 36.30 46.04 89.25
C ILE A 358 37.74 46.43 89.60
N GLN A 359 38.72 45.95 88.83
CA GLN A 359 40.14 46.30 89.03
C GLN A 359 40.39 47.81 88.95
N ASN A 360 39.74 48.49 87.98
CA ASN A 360 39.84 49.95 87.86
C ASN A 360 39.20 50.66 89.06
N ARG A 361 38.08 50.17 89.59
CA ARG A 361 37.44 50.70 90.81
C ARG A 361 38.32 50.51 92.04
N GLU A 362 38.95 49.35 92.18
CA GLU A 362 39.91 49.08 93.26
C GLU A 362 41.09 50.03 93.19
N LYS A 363 41.69 50.20 92.01
CA LYS A 363 42.80 51.14 91.77
C LYS A 363 42.40 52.59 92.05
N ILE A 364 41.19 53.01 91.67
CA ILE A 364 40.64 54.32 92.05
C ILE A 364 40.53 54.44 93.59
N GLY A 365 40.08 53.39 94.26
CA GLY A 365 39.99 53.34 95.73
C GLY A 365 41.37 53.46 96.40
N GLU A 366 42.39 52.78 95.88
CA GLU A 366 43.78 52.91 96.33
C GLU A 366 44.32 54.33 96.14
N MET A 367 44.14 54.92 94.94
CA MET A 367 44.55 56.29 94.67
C MET A 367 43.83 57.30 95.59
N LYS A 368 42.54 57.12 95.84
CA LYS A 368 41.79 57.96 96.80
C LYS A 368 42.34 57.86 98.22
N ARG A 369 42.68 56.65 98.69
CA ARG A 369 43.33 56.44 100.00
C ARG A 369 44.70 57.09 100.08
N SER A 370 45.51 56.95 99.02
CA SER A 370 46.80 57.64 98.92
C SER A 370 46.63 59.15 98.98
N LEU A 371 45.64 59.72 98.27
CA LEU A 371 45.36 61.15 98.26
C LEU A 371 44.91 61.67 99.63
N ALA A 372 44.04 60.91 100.33
CA ALA A 372 43.63 61.25 101.69
C ALA A 372 44.83 61.24 102.66
N SER A 373 45.69 60.22 102.57
CA SER A 373 46.91 60.16 103.41
C SER A 373 47.95 61.22 103.09
N SER A 374 47.96 61.78 101.87
CA SER A 374 48.79 62.95 101.55
C SER A 374 48.19 64.26 102.07
N LEU A 375 46.86 64.38 102.10
CA LEU A 375 46.17 65.56 102.65
C LEU A 375 46.24 65.60 104.18
N GLU A 376 46.17 64.45 104.86
CA GLU A 376 46.37 64.32 106.32
C GLU A 376 47.83 64.58 106.77
N ARG A 377 48.79 64.66 105.83
CA ARG A 377 50.17 65.07 106.11
C ARG A 377 50.40 66.58 105.96
N GLU A 378 49.41 67.32 105.46
CA GLU A 378 49.44 68.78 105.31
C GLU A 378 48.63 69.52 106.41
N GLU A 379 47.97 68.79 107.32
CA GLU A 379 47.46 69.29 108.61
C GLU A 379 48.41 68.93 109.76
#